data_AF-A0A0F9HCA1-F1
#
_entry.id   AF-A0A0F9HCA1-F1
#
_cell.length_a   1.000
_cell.length_b   1.000
_cell.length_c   1.000
_cell.angle_alpha   90.00
_cell.angle_beta   90.00
_cell.angle_gamma   90.00
#
_symmetry.space_group_name_H-M   'P 1'
#
loop_
_entity.id
_entity.type
_entity.pdbx_description
1 polymer ?
#
loop_
_entity_poly.entity_id
_entity_poly.type
_entity_poly.pdbx_seq_one_letter_code
_entity_poly.pdbx_strand_id
1 'polypeptide(L)'
;MKAITIRGIDSDMSVKLKQVAESEKKSVNQLVLDLIKQNIGMQKKKRYTRTHNDLDDLFGQWSDAEFEKIQGSVDNQRKIDLELWQ
;
A
#
# COMPACT_ATOMS: atom_id res chain seq x y z
N MET A 1 12.61 19.80 24.13
CA MET A 1 11.50 19.94 23.17
C MET A 1 11.48 21.37 22.65
N LYS A 2 11.62 21.57 21.34
CA LYS A 2 11.38 22.88 20.72
C LYS A 2 10.12 22.74 19.87
N ALA A 3 9.15 23.60 20.10
CA ALA A 3 7.94 23.64 19.29
C ALA A 3 8.20 24.53 18.06
N ILE A 4 7.78 24.07 16.90
CA ILE A 4 7.79 24.84 15.66
C ILE A 4 6.35 24.91 15.17
N THR A 5 5.85 26.12 14.94
CA THR A 5 4.54 26.35 14.34
C THR A 5 4.72 26.59 12.85
N ILE A 6 4.17 25.70 12.02
CA ILE A 6 4.16 25.85 10.57
C ILE A 6 2.96 26.72 10.21
N ARG A 7 3.22 27.90 9.62
CA ARG A 7 2.19 28.84 9.15
C ARG A 7 1.96 28.63 7.65
N GLY A 8 0.77 29.03 7.15
CA GLY A 8 0.44 28.96 5.73
C GLY A 8 -0.11 27.62 5.25
N ILE A 9 -0.52 26.73 6.16
CA ILE A 9 -1.30 25.54 5.81
C ILE A 9 -2.75 25.99 5.64
N ASP A 10 -3.25 25.93 4.41
CA ASP A 10 -4.65 26.18 4.09
C ASP A 10 -5.55 24.99 4.51
N SER A 11 -6.87 25.18 4.44
CA SER A 11 -7.84 24.16 4.83
C SER A 11 -7.70 22.87 4.04
N ASP A 12 -7.47 22.96 2.74
CA ASP A 12 -7.41 21.79 1.85
C ASP A 12 -6.13 20.98 2.12
N MET A 13 -5.01 21.68 2.33
CA MET A 13 -3.76 21.06 2.74
C MET A 13 -3.89 20.38 4.11
N SER A 14 -4.63 20.99 5.05
CA SER A 14 -4.86 20.40 6.37
C SER A 14 -5.68 19.10 6.31
N VAL A 15 -6.69 19.05 5.43
CA VAL A 15 -7.52 17.86 5.21
C VAL A 15 -6.69 16.75 4.57
N LYS A 16 -5.92 17.08 3.52
CA LYS A 16 -5.03 16.10 2.87
C LYS A 16 -3.98 15.54 3.82
N LEU A 17 -3.38 16.38 4.66
CA LEU A 17 -2.40 15.93 5.67
C LEU A 17 -3.01 14.93 6.66
N LYS A 18 -4.25 15.16 7.10
CA LYS A 18 -4.98 14.23 7.98
C LYS A 18 -5.27 12.90 7.28
N GLN A 19 -5.77 12.94 6.04
CA GLN A 19 -6.04 11.74 5.24
C GLN A 19 -4.79 10.87 5.04
N VAL A 20 -3.66 11.49 4.69
CA VAL A 20 -2.39 10.78 4.53
C VAL A 20 -1.93 10.19 5.86
N ALA A 21 -2.02 10.95 6.96
CA ALA A 21 -1.65 10.48 8.29
C ALA A 21 -2.49 9.26 8.72
N GLU A 22 -3.80 9.29 8.46
CA GLU A 22 -4.71 8.17 8.72
C GLU A 22 -4.34 6.93 7.88
N SER A 23 -4.09 7.11 6.57
CA SER A 23 -3.68 6.01 5.68
C SER A 23 -2.35 5.36 6.12
N GLU A 24 -1.41 6.15 6.64
CA GLU A 24 -0.12 5.66 7.14
C GLU A 24 -0.18 5.20 8.61
N LYS A 25 -1.34 5.28 9.28
CA LYS A 25 -1.53 5.00 10.71
C LYS A 25 -0.57 5.80 11.60
N LYS A 26 -0.35 7.08 11.27
CA LYS A 26 0.55 8.01 11.99
C LYS A 26 -0.21 9.23 12.48
N SER A 27 0.33 9.92 13.48
CA SER A 27 -0.13 11.26 13.81
C SER A 27 0.35 12.27 12.75
N VAL A 28 -0.40 13.34 12.55
CA VAL A 28 -0.02 14.42 11.63
C VAL A 28 1.37 14.98 11.96
N ASN A 29 1.69 15.12 13.25
CA ASN A 29 3.01 15.58 13.68
C ASN A 29 4.13 14.61 13.28
N GLN A 30 3.89 13.30 13.44
CA GLN A 30 4.87 12.30 13.03
C GLN A 30 5.07 12.29 11.51
N LEU A 31 3.98 12.41 10.74
CA LEU A 31 4.04 12.53 9.29
C LEU A 31 4.88 13.75 8.86
N VAL A 32 4.64 14.91 9.46
CA VAL A 32 5.40 16.14 9.17
C VAL A 32 6.89 15.96 9.50
N LEU A 33 7.22 15.34 10.63
CA LEU A 33 8.61 15.06 11.00
C LEU A 33 9.28 14.09 10.02
N ASP A 34 8.58 13.05 9.58
CA ASP A 34 9.08 12.10 8.58
C ASP A 34 9.33 12.81 7.23
N LEU A 35 8.41 13.64 6.77
CA LEU A 35 8.56 14.45 5.56
C LEU A 35 9.77 15.39 5.64
N ILE A 36 9.96 16.07 6.76
CA ILE A 36 11.12 16.94 6.97
C ILE A 36 12.41 16.10 6.93
N LYS A 37 12.49 15.01 7.70
CA LYS A 37 13.65 14.11 7.72
C LYS A 37 13.99 13.55 6.35
N GLN A 38 12.97 13.18 5.57
CA GLN A 38 13.14 12.69 4.20
C GLN A 38 13.71 13.76 3.27
N ASN A 39 13.21 15.00 3.35
CA ASN A 39 13.64 16.09 2.48
C ASN A 39 15.05 16.62 2.82
N ILE A 40 15.45 16.60 4.10
CA ILE A 40 16.79 17.02 4.52
C ILE A 40 17.83 15.88 4.47
N GLY A 41 17.48 14.72 3.89
CA GLY A 41 18.40 13.59 3.73
C GLY A 41 18.71 12.81 5.02
N MET A 42 17.98 13.04 6.10
CA MET A 42 18.13 12.33 7.38
C MET A 42 17.42 10.97 7.42
N GLN A 43 16.72 10.57 6.36
CA GLN A 43 16.13 9.24 6.21
C GLN A 43 16.66 8.52 4.97
N LYS A 44 17.15 7.29 5.17
CA LYS A 44 17.41 6.35 4.08
C LYS A 44 16.07 5.87 3.52
N LYS A 45 15.85 6.04 2.21
CA LYS A 45 14.68 5.46 1.54
C LYS A 45 14.68 3.94 1.77
N LYS A 46 13.57 3.41 2.28
CA LYS A 46 13.35 1.96 2.41
C LYS A 46 13.23 1.35 1.01
N ARG A 47 14.35 0.97 0.41
CA ARG A 47 14.37 0.40 -0.95
C ARG A 47 13.89 -1.06 -0.97
N TYR A 48 14.16 -1.80 0.10
CA TYR A 48 13.88 -3.24 0.19
C TYR A 48 12.75 -3.61 1.17
N THR A 49 12.24 -2.65 1.94
CA THR A 49 11.18 -2.85 2.94
C THR A 49 10.00 -1.91 2.71
N ARG A 50 9.76 -1.55 1.44
CA ARG A 50 8.60 -0.75 1.04
C ARG A 50 7.39 -1.67 1.00
N THR A 51 6.37 -1.33 1.78
CA THR A 51 5.05 -1.96 1.68
C THR A 51 4.28 -1.31 0.53
N HIS A 52 3.63 -2.14 -0.27
CA HIS A 52 2.78 -1.76 -1.39
C HIS A 52 1.38 -2.26 -1.10
N ASN A 53 0.38 -1.40 -1.29
CA ASN A 53 -1.02 -1.65 -0.97
C ASN A 53 -1.94 -1.45 -2.19
N ASP A 54 -1.36 -1.26 -3.37
CA ASP A 54 -2.06 -0.98 -4.63
C ASP A 54 -2.91 -2.15 -5.14
N LEU A 55 -2.65 -3.36 -4.63
CA LEU A 55 -3.42 -4.56 -4.93
C LEU A 55 -4.31 -4.99 -3.76
N ASP A 56 -4.31 -4.27 -2.63
CA ASP A 56 -5.06 -4.66 -1.42
C ASP A 56 -6.56 -4.78 -1.70
N ASP A 57 -7.08 -3.93 -2.58
CA ASP A 57 -8.50 -3.92 -2.96
C ASP A 57 -8.90 -5.19 -3.73
N LEU A 58 -7.95 -5.92 -4.34
CA LEU A 58 -8.23 -7.14 -5.12
C LEU A 58 -8.42 -8.37 -4.22
N PHE A 59 -8.03 -8.31 -2.94
CA PHE A 59 -8.12 -9.46 -2.05
C PHE A 59 -9.55 -9.68 -1.57
N GLY A 60 -10.02 -10.93 -1.60
CA GLY A 60 -11.31 -11.32 -1.04
C GLY A 60 -12.54 -10.88 -1.85
N GLN A 61 -12.36 -10.48 -3.11
CA GLN A 61 -13.48 -10.06 -3.97
C GLN A 61 -14.27 -11.23 -4.59
N TRP A 62 -13.71 -12.43 -4.64
CA TRP A 62 -14.35 -13.55 -5.33
C TRP A 62 -15.45 -14.16 -4.48
N SER A 63 -16.59 -14.39 -5.11
CA SER A 63 -17.62 -15.30 -4.60
C SER A 63 -17.16 -16.76 -4.73
N ASP A 64 -17.77 -17.65 -3.93
CA ASP A 64 -17.49 -19.09 -4.00
C ASP A 64 -17.73 -19.65 -5.42
N ALA A 65 -18.73 -19.15 -6.14
CA ALA A 65 -19.02 -19.56 -7.51
C ALA A 65 -17.91 -19.15 -8.50
N GLU A 66 -17.35 -17.95 -8.35
CA GLU A 66 -16.22 -17.49 -9.16
C GLU A 66 -14.96 -18.28 -8.84
N PHE A 67 -14.73 -18.57 -7.56
CA PHE A 67 -13.64 -19.43 -7.09
C PHE A 67 -13.72 -20.81 -7.75
N GLU A 68 -14.84 -21.52 -7.63
CA GLU A 68 -15.00 -22.87 -8.20
C GLU A 68 -14.80 -22.89 -9.73
N LYS A 69 -15.32 -21.87 -10.44
CA LYS A 69 -15.15 -21.76 -11.89
C LYS A 69 -13.68 -21.60 -12.28
N ILE A 70 -12.96 -20.72 -11.59
CA ILE A 70 -11.55 -20.45 -11.90
C ILE A 70 -10.68 -21.64 -11.48
N GLN A 71 -10.93 -22.19 -10.29
CA GLN A 71 -10.19 -23.34 -9.75
C GLN A 71 -10.34 -24.56 -10.68
N GLY A 72 -11.55 -24.87 -11.15
CA GLY A 72 -11.77 -25.96 -12.10
C GLY A 72 -11.01 -25.79 -13.43
N SER A 73 -10.87 -24.56 -13.92
CA SER A 73 -10.05 -24.27 -15.10
C SER A 73 -8.56 -24.49 -14.83
N VAL A 74 -8.07 -24.02 -13.69
CA VAL A 74 -6.66 -24.19 -13.28
C VAL A 74 -6.33 -25.67 -13.08
N ASP A 75 -7.21 -26.42 -12.44
CA ASP A 75 -6.99 -27.85 -12.16
C ASP A 75 -6.92 -28.66 -13.46
N ASN A 76 -7.72 -28.31 -14.46
CA ASN A 76 -7.62 -28.92 -15.78
C ASN A 76 -6.29 -28.60 -16.48
N GLN A 77 -5.78 -27.38 -16.35
CA GLN A 77 -4.49 -26.98 -16.91
C GLN A 77 -3.27 -27.59 -16.18
N ARG A 78 -3.44 -28.00 -14.91
CA ARG A 78 -2.40 -28.66 -14.12
C ARG A 78 -2.26 -30.15 -14.41
N LYS A 79 -3.21 -30.74 -15.14
CA LYS A 79 -3.07 -32.13 -15.61
C LYS A 79 -1.93 -32.17 -16.63
N ILE A 80 -0.93 -32.98 -16.33
CA ILE A 80 0.15 -33.24 -17.27
C ILE A 80 -0.41 -34.12 -18.37
N ASP A 81 -0.48 -33.56 -19.57
CA ASP A 81 -0.71 -34.34 -20.77
C ASP A 81 0.62 -34.98 -21.20
N LEU A 82 0.70 -36.29 -21.05
CA LEU A 82 1.89 -37.08 -21.35
C LEU A 82 2.21 -37.10 -22.86
N GLU A 83 1.22 -36.86 -23.73
CA GLU A 83 1.45 -36.75 -25.18
C GLU A 83 2.10 -35.40 -25.55
N LEU A 84 1.82 -34.34 -24.79
CA LEU A 84 2.45 -33.02 -24.94
C LEU A 84 3.83 -32.91 -24.25
N TRP A 85 4.18 -33.85 -23.38
CA TRP A 85 5.46 -33.84 -22.61
C TRP A 85 6.58 -34.66 -23.28
N GLN A 86 6.33 -35.40 -24.37
CA GLN A 86 7.40 -36.07 -25.14
C GLN A 86 8.32 -35.06 -25.84
#